data_AF-A0A9D1W9Y6-F1
#
_entry.id   AF-A0A9D1W9Y6-F1
#
_cell.length_a   1.000
_cell.length_b   1.000
_cell.length_c   1.000
_cell.angle_alpha   90.00
_cell.angle_beta   90.00
_cell.angle_gamma   90.00
#
_symmetry.space_group_name_H-M   'P 1'
#
loop_
_entity.id
_entity.type
_entity.pdbx_description
1 polymer ?
#
loop_
_entity_poly.entity_id
_entity_poly.type
_entity_poly.pdbx_seq_one_letter_code
_entity_poly.pdbx_strand_id
1 'polypeptide(L)'
;MHKKAVDHILQAELDAYLDNVNYERTTTENYRNGHNKKTVKSSFGEAEIVVPGDRQGNFDAVLVPKGHNIIDGLEKIIITCYAKGMGVDDIRG
;
A
#
# COMPACT_ATOMS: atom_id res chain seq x y z
N MET A 1 -4.33 8.21 12.25
CA MET A 1 -3.90 7.13 11.34
C MET A 1 -2.72 7.60 10.49
N HIS A 2 -1.69 6.75 10.34
CA HIS A 2 -0.45 7.04 9.61
C HIS A 2 -0.62 6.81 8.10
N LYS A 3 -1.18 7.80 7.40
CA LYS A 3 -1.63 7.66 6.01
C LYS A 3 -0.48 7.42 5.04
N LYS A 4 0.58 8.23 5.06
CA LYS A 4 1.68 8.07 4.10
C LYS A 4 2.39 6.73 4.24
N ALA A 5 2.53 6.24 5.47
CA ALA A 5 3.08 4.91 5.71
C ALA A 5 2.26 3.84 4.98
N VAL A 6 0.94 3.86 5.16
CA VAL A 6 0.01 2.91 4.51
C VAL A 6 0.10 3.03 2.99
N ASP A 7 0.07 4.24 2.45
CA ASP A 7 0.17 4.47 1.01
C ASP A 7 1.51 3.94 0.45
N HIS A 8 2.64 4.19 1.12
CA HIS A 8 3.96 3.67 0.71
C HIS A 8 4.02 2.13 0.73
N ILE A 9 3.43 1.49 1.72
CA ILE A 9 3.42 0.03 1.80
C ILE A 9 2.60 -0.57 0.66
N LEU A 10 1.43 0.00 0.38
CA LEU A 10 0.59 -0.44 -0.74
C LEU A 10 1.31 -0.27 -2.09
N GLN A 11 2.08 0.81 -2.24
CA GLN A 11 2.93 1.02 -3.42
C GLN A 11 3.99 -0.08 -3.55
N ALA A 12 4.70 -0.38 -2.44
CA ALA A 12 5.72 -1.41 -2.38
C ALA A 12 5.16 -2.84 -2.59
N GLU A 13 3.95 -3.12 -2.10
CA GLU A 13 3.24 -4.38 -2.38
C GLU A 13 2.97 -4.53 -3.88
N LEU A 14 2.53 -3.46 -4.55
CA LEU A 14 2.31 -3.51 -5.99
C LEU A 14 3.63 -3.62 -6.78
N ASP A 15 4.70 -2.96 -6.33
CA ASP A 15 6.03 -3.09 -6.96
C ASP A 15 6.53 -4.53 -6.85
N ALA A 16 6.39 -5.16 -5.68
CA ALA A 16 6.74 -6.55 -5.46
C ALA A 16 5.85 -7.51 -6.27
N TYR A 17 4.55 -7.20 -6.43
CA TYR A 17 3.63 -8.01 -7.24
C TYR A 17 3.96 -7.96 -8.74
N LEU A 18 4.35 -6.80 -9.25
CA LEU A 18 4.67 -6.64 -10.67
C LEU A 18 6.11 -7.02 -11.02
N ASP A 19 6.94 -7.42 -10.04
CA ASP A 19 8.41 -7.55 -10.15
C ASP A 19 9.07 -6.34 -10.84
N ASN A 20 8.43 -5.18 -10.71
CA ASN A 20 8.74 -3.97 -11.47
C ASN A 20 9.20 -2.90 -10.49
N VAL A 21 10.51 -2.77 -10.34
CA VAL A 21 11.09 -1.66 -9.58
C VAL A 21 11.13 -0.46 -10.52
N ASN A 22 10.17 0.46 -10.41
CA ASN A 22 10.22 1.80 -11.03
C ASN A 22 10.38 1.88 -12.56
N TYR A 23 9.28 1.76 -13.30
CA TYR A 23 9.20 2.18 -14.71
C TYR A 23 10.19 1.51 -15.67
N GLU A 24 10.78 0.37 -15.32
CA GLU A 24 11.50 -0.45 -16.28
C GLU A 24 10.54 -0.88 -17.40
N ARG A 25 11.05 -0.92 -18.64
CA ARG A 25 10.29 -1.40 -19.79
C ARG A 25 10.07 -2.90 -19.63
N THR A 26 9.01 -3.29 -18.96
CA THR A 26 8.60 -4.68 -18.91
C THR A 26 7.99 -5.13 -20.23
N THR A 27 8.33 -6.36 -20.63
CA THR A 27 7.66 -7.10 -21.72
C THR A 27 6.35 -7.74 -21.27
N THR A 28 5.94 -7.55 -20.01
CA THR A 28 4.72 -8.12 -19.43
C THR A 28 3.48 -7.32 -19.83
N GLU A 29 2.37 -8.04 -20.07
CA GLU A 29 1.08 -7.42 -20.40
C GLU A 29 0.45 -6.63 -19.25
N ASN A 30 0.93 -6.85 -18.01
CA ASN A 30 0.46 -6.18 -16.81
C ASN A 30 1.43 -5.09 -16.35
N TYR A 31 0.87 -3.96 -15.92
CA TYR A 31 1.60 -2.78 -15.47
C TYR A 31 0.73 -1.97 -14.49
N ARG A 32 1.36 -1.03 -13.77
CA ARG A 32 0.67 -0.14 -12.84
C ARG A 32 -0.34 0.75 -13.57
N ASN A 33 -1.61 0.68 -13.21
CA ASN A 33 -2.68 1.47 -13.83
C ASN A 33 -3.72 1.93 -12.80
N GLY A 34 -3.65 3.20 -12.47
CA GLY A 34 -4.66 3.87 -11.65
C GLY A 34 -4.44 3.74 -10.15
N HIS A 35 -5.29 4.47 -9.44
CA HIS A 35 -5.30 4.57 -7.98
C HIS A 35 -6.76 4.65 -7.53
N ASN A 36 -7.15 3.82 -6.57
CA ASN A 36 -8.48 3.81 -5.99
C ASN A 36 -8.42 4.36 -4.57
N LYS A 37 -9.30 5.32 -4.28
CA LYS A 37 -9.48 5.83 -2.92
C LYS A 37 -10.33 4.88 -2.12
N LYS A 38 -9.95 4.62 -0.88
CA LYS A 38 -10.68 3.75 0.04
C LYS A 38 -10.70 4.35 1.43
N THR A 39 -11.88 4.43 2.04
CA THR A 39 -12.01 4.79 3.44
C THR A 39 -11.85 3.53 4.27
N VAL A 40 -10.81 3.49 5.10
CA VAL A 40 -10.45 2.33 5.90
C VAL A 40 -10.53 2.64 7.38
N LYS A 41 -10.86 1.63 8.17
CA LYS A 41 -10.89 1.68 9.63
C LYS A 41 -9.71 0.91 10.20
N SER A 42 -9.07 1.47 11.22
CA SER A 42 -7.98 0.83 11.95
C SER A 42 -8.13 1.08 13.45
N SER A 43 -7.26 0.47 14.26
CA SER A 43 -7.17 0.76 15.71
C SER A 43 -6.85 2.24 16.01
N PHE A 44 -6.29 2.97 15.05
CA PHE A 44 -5.97 4.40 15.14
C PHE A 44 -7.04 5.33 14.55
N GLY A 45 -8.24 4.79 14.28
CA GLY A 45 -9.36 5.51 13.67
C GLY A 45 -9.52 5.28 12.17
N GLU A 46 -10.37 6.10 11.56
CA GLU A 46 -10.66 6.05 10.12
C GLU A 46 -9.76 7.00 9.32
N ALA A 47 -9.37 6.59 8.11
CA ALA A 47 -8.74 7.50 7.14
C ALA A 47 -9.05 7.11 5.69
N GLU A 48 -8.91 8.07 4.80
CA GLU A 48 -8.90 7.85 3.35
C GLU A 48 -7.47 7.54 2.88
N ILE A 49 -7.26 6.35 2.33
CA ILE A 49 -6.00 5.88 1.75
C ILE A 49 -6.11 5.76 0.23
N VAL A 50 -4.96 5.63 -0.43
CA VAL A 50 -4.87 5.44 -1.87
C VAL A 50 -4.27 4.06 -2.18
N VAL A 51 -5.10 3.18 -2.74
CA VAL A 51 -4.69 1.83 -3.15
C VAL A 51 -4.29 1.86 -4.62
N PRO A 52 -3.04 1.51 -4.98
CA PRO A 52 -2.63 1.42 -6.37
C PRO A 52 -3.23 0.17 -7.03
N GLY A 53 -3.40 0.21 -8.34
CA GLY A 53 -3.94 -0.90 -9.12
C GLY A 53 -3.03 -1.33 -10.26
N ASP A 54 -3.21 -2.56 -10.72
CA ASP A 54 -2.61 -3.09 -11.94
C ASP A 54 -3.60 -3.00 -13.12
N ARG A 55 -3.09 -3.08 -14.34
CA ARG A 55 -3.90 -2.97 -15.57
C ARG A 55 -4.90 -4.12 -15.70
N GLN A 56 -4.51 -5.33 -15.32
CA GLN A 56 -5.37 -6.51 -15.40
C GLN A 56 -6.39 -6.57 -14.25
N GLY A 57 -6.21 -5.76 -13.20
CA GLY A 57 -7.07 -5.77 -12.02
C GLY A 57 -6.92 -7.04 -11.18
N ASN A 58 -5.79 -7.74 -11.30
CA ASN A 58 -5.50 -8.99 -10.59
C ASN A 58 -4.76 -8.76 -9.26
N PHE A 59 -4.16 -7.58 -9.05
CA PHE A 59 -3.47 -7.25 -7.81
C PHE A 59 -4.44 -7.23 -6.62
N ASP A 60 -4.14 -7.97 -5.57
CA ASP A 60 -4.88 -7.94 -4.30
C ASP A 60 -3.92 -7.64 -3.16
N ALA A 61 -4.11 -6.48 -2.53
CA ALA A 61 -3.22 -6.01 -1.49
C ALA A 61 -3.39 -6.85 -0.23
N VAL A 62 -2.28 -7.24 0.40
CA VAL A 62 -2.29 -7.99 1.66
C VAL A 62 -2.75 -7.08 2.78
N LEU A 63 -2.30 -5.82 2.77
CA LEU A 63 -2.66 -4.85 3.79
C LEU A 63 -4.16 -4.54 3.82
N VAL A 64 -4.76 -4.38 2.65
CA VAL A 64 -6.19 -4.04 2.50
C VAL A 64 -6.79 -4.81 1.32
N PRO A 65 -7.27 -6.05 1.54
CA PRO A 65 -7.82 -6.86 0.47
C PRO A 65 -8.99 -6.21 -0.24
N LYS A 66 -9.23 -6.63 -1.49
CA LYS A 66 -10.43 -6.22 -2.25
C LYS A 66 -11.70 -6.49 -1.45
N GLY A 67 -12.63 -5.53 -1.49
CA GLY A 67 -13.88 -5.59 -0.73
C GLY A 67 -13.78 -5.29 0.78
N HIS A 68 -12.58 -5.21 1.37
CA HIS A 68 -12.41 -5.02 2.82
C HIS A 68 -11.98 -3.60 3.19
N ASN A 69 -12.68 -2.95 4.12
CA ASN A 69 -12.38 -1.57 4.56
C ASN A 69 -11.72 -1.52 5.95
N ILE A 70 -11.07 -2.59 6.39
CA ILE A 70 -10.45 -2.70 7.71
C ILE A 70 -8.97 -3.02 7.51
N ILE A 71 -8.10 -2.31 8.24
CA ILE A 71 -6.67 -2.63 8.30
C ILE A 71 -6.38 -3.27 9.65
N ASP A 72 -6.18 -4.58 9.63
CA ASP A 72 -5.77 -5.34 10.81
C ASP A 72 -4.23 -5.35 10.92
N GLY A 73 -3.71 -5.11 12.13
CA GLY A 73 -2.27 -5.19 12.38
C GLY A 73 -1.44 -4.00 11.89
N LEU A 74 -2.05 -2.84 11.64
CA LEU A 74 -1.34 -1.61 11.27
C LEU A 74 -0.20 -1.24 12.24
N GLU A 75 -0.35 -1.57 13.52
CA GLU A 75 0.67 -1.41 14.55
C GLU A 75 1.96 -2.23 14.29
N LYS A 76 1.84 -3.50 13.87
CA LYS A 76 3.00 -4.34 13.51
C LYS A 76 3.77 -3.75 12.33
N ILE A 77 3.03 -3.17 11.41
CA ILE A 77 3.58 -2.57 10.21
C ILE A 77 4.36 -1.31 10.56
N ILE A 78 3.80 -0.44 11.39
CA ILE A 78 4.49 0.75 11.89
C ILE A 78 5.80 0.35 12.60
N ILE A 79 5.76 -0.68 13.46
CA ILE A 79 6.95 -1.22 14.13
C ILE A 79 7.97 -1.73 13.11
N THR A 80 7.53 -2.41 12.05
CA THR A 80 8.40 -2.91 10.97
C THR A 80 9.03 -1.76 10.18
N CYS A 81 8.28 -0.70 9.89
CA CYS A 81 8.79 0.52 9.24
C CYS A 81 9.89 1.17 10.10
N TYR A 82 9.66 1.32 11.41
CA TYR A 82 10.67 1.81 12.34
C TYR A 82 11.91 0.91 12.37
N ALA A 83 11.72 -0.42 12.40
CA ALA A 83 12.82 -1.38 12.40
C ALA A 83 13.65 -1.36 11.10
N LYS A 84 13.01 -1.04 9.97
CA LYS A 84 13.67 -0.86 8.67
C LYS A 84 14.31 0.52 8.47
N GLY A 85 14.28 1.38 9.49
CA GLY A 85 14.91 2.71 9.44
C GLY A 85 14.14 3.75 8.64
N MET A 86 12.83 3.55 8.40
CA MET A 86 11.98 4.61 7.84
C MET A 86 11.88 5.75 8.85
N GLY A 87 12.02 6.99 8.38
CA GLY A 87 12.01 8.17 9.23
C GLY A 87 10.69 8.35 9.96
N VAL A 88 10.73 8.96 11.14
CA VAL A 88 9.52 9.30 11.91
C VAL A 88 8.58 10.18 11.07
N ASP A 89 9.13 11.06 10.23
CA ASP A 89 8.36 11.90 9.29
C ASP A 89 7.68 11.09 8.17
N ASP A 90 8.32 10.04 7.66
CA ASP A 90 7.74 9.14 6.65
C ASP A 90 6.55 8.36 7.22
N ILE A 91 6.59 8.07 8.52
CA ILE A 91 5.54 7.33 9.21
C ILE A 91 4.41 8.27 9.70
N ARG A 92 4.74 9.44 10.24
CA ARG A 92 3.76 10.37 10.83
C ARG A 92 2.92 11.14 9.80
N GLY A 93 3.44 11.32 8.59
CA GLY A 93 2.83 12.18 7.58
C GLY A 93 1.58 11.64 6.89
#